data_AF-A0A5C4JK64-F1
#
_entry.id   AF-A0A5C4JK64-F1
#
_cell.length_a   1.000
_cell.length_b   1.000
_cell.length_c   1.000
_cell.angle_alpha   90.00
_cell.angle_beta   90.00
_cell.angle_gamma   90.00
#
_symmetry.space_group_name_H-M   'P 1'
#
loop_
_entity.id
_entity.type
_entity.pdbx_description
1 polymer ?
#
loop_
_entity_poly.entity_id
_entity_poly.type
_entity_poly.pdbx_seq_one_letter_code
_entity_poly.pdbx_strand_id
1 'polypeptide(L)'
;MSGAGVGVVGTAVLEDRLREHHRRCLPALSRLRLLARNGWEADTGVRAATAQVMAELDAAESILLDALSGSVRREAVAHFLSCRVNRLAIVAEHAAATADAGDLPVLRRLLYQFHALAEAMWRVQLGLQTNTPPPKTGTGGRPQTPATWA
;
A
#
# COMPACT_ATOMS: atom_id res chain seq x y z
N MET A 1 -29.15 -23.09 4.92
CA MET A 1 -28.36 -22.75 3.71
C MET A 1 -27.41 -21.62 4.08
N SER A 2 -26.13 -21.95 4.26
CA SER A 2 -25.12 -21.08 4.86
C SER A 2 -24.45 -20.21 3.79
N GLY A 3 -24.76 -18.91 3.79
CA GLY A 3 -24.08 -17.89 2.99
C GLY A 3 -23.22 -17.00 3.87
N ALA A 4 -22.06 -17.48 4.32
CA ALA A 4 -21.13 -16.68 5.14
C ALA A 4 -19.65 -16.76 4.65
N GLY A 5 -19.36 -17.50 3.58
CA GLY A 5 -17.98 -17.78 3.15
C GLY A 5 -17.34 -16.78 2.20
N VAL A 6 -18.10 -15.96 1.49
CA VAL A 6 -17.56 -15.19 0.33
C VAL A 6 -16.76 -13.96 0.77
N GLY A 7 -17.15 -13.29 1.86
CA GLY A 7 -16.48 -12.07 2.33
C GLY A 7 -15.11 -12.32 2.97
N VAL A 8 -14.99 -13.38 3.79
CA VAL A 8 -13.75 -13.69 4.53
C VAL A 8 -12.68 -14.29 3.62
N VAL A 9 -13.09 -15.09 2.62
CA VAL A 9 -12.16 -15.65 1.62
C VAL A 9 -11.62 -14.54 0.70
N GLY A 10 -12.44 -13.54 0.36
CA GLY A 10 -12.01 -12.39 -0.43
C GLY A 10 -10.97 -11.52 0.27
N THR A 11 -11.11 -11.29 1.58
CA THR A 11 -10.15 -10.48 2.36
C THR A 11 -8.81 -11.18 2.57
N ALA A 12 -8.82 -12.51 2.80
CA ALA A 12 -7.58 -13.27 2.99
C ALA A 12 -6.74 -13.32 1.69
N VAL A 13 -7.40 -13.57 0.55
CA VAL A 13 -6.74 -13.57 -0.77
C VAL A 13 -6.16 -12.19 -1.09
N LEU A 14 -6.88 -11.12 -0.76
CA LEU A 14 -6.42 -9.74 -0.94
C LEU A 14 -5.19 -9.43 -0.09
N GLU A 15 -5.24 -9.77 1.20
CA GLU A 15 -4.11 -9.58 2.11
C GLU A 15 -2.86 -10.36 1.65
N ASP A 16 -3.02 -11.61 1.20
CA ASP A 16 -1.92 -12.41 0.70
C ASP A 16 -1.29 -11.84 -0.58
N ARG A 17 -2.11 -11.28 -1.48
CA ARG A 17 -1.61 -10.55 -2.66
C ARG A 17 -0.81 -9.32 -2.27
N LEU A 18 -1.29 -8.53 -1.31
CA LEU A 18 -0.56 -7.35 -0.83
C LEU A 18 0.76 -7.73 -0.17
N ARG A 19 0.77 -8.80 0.64
CA ARG A 19 2.00 -9.34 1.25
C ARG A 19 2.97 -9.87 0.21
N GLU A 20 2.49 -10.47 -0.88
CA GLU A 20 3.33 -10.92 -2.00
C GLU A 20 4.03 -9.73 -2.67
N HIS A 21 3.29 -8.66 -3.02
CA HIS A 21 3.90 -7.44 -3.57
C HIS A 21 4.91 -6.80 -2.61
N HIS A 22 4.58 -6.76 -1.31
CA HIS A 22 5.54 -6.30 -0.30
C HIS A 22 6.82 -7.15 -0.28
N ARG A 23 6.70 -8.49 -0.36
CA ARG A 23 7.87 -9.39 -0.44
C ARG A 23 8.72 -9.13 -1.68
N ARG A 24 8.12 -8.84 -2.84
CA ARG A 24 8.85 -8.49 -4.08
C ARG A 24 9.54 -7.12 -4.01
N CYS A 25 9.07 -6.24 -3.14
CA CYS A 25 9.68 -4.94 -2.88
C CYS A 25 10.97 -5.04 -2.04
N LEU A 26 11.09 -6.03 -1.14
CA LEU A 26 12.20 -6.16 -0.18
C LEU A 26 13.60 -6.22 -0.82
N PRO A 27 13.84 -6.93 -1.94
CA PRO A 27 15.14 -6.94 -2.60
C PRO A 27 15.57 -5.54 -3.09
N ALA A 28 14.65 -4.77 -3.66
CA ALA A 28 14.93 -3.42 -4.13
C ALA A 28 15.25 -2.48 -2.96
N LEU A 29 14.48 -2.54 -1.87
CA LEU A 29 14.75 -1.78 -0.65
C LEU A 29 16.09 -2.15 -0.01
N SER A 30 16.46 -3.43 -0.04
CA SER A 30 17.75 -3.90 0.46
C SER A 30 18.90 -3.37 -0.40
N ARG A 31 18.73 -3.34 -1.74
CA ARG A 31 19.70 -2.74 -2.66
C ARG A 31 19.89 -1.25 -2.39
N LEU A 32 18.81 -0.48 -2.19
CA LEU A 32 18.90 0.94 -1.83
C LEU A 32 19.63 1.15 -0.49
N ARG A 33 19.40 0.30 0.52
CA ARG A 33 20.12 0.36 1.79
C ARG A 33 21.62 0.07 1.64
N LEU A 34 22.00 -0.85 0.74
CA LEU A 34 23.40 -1.13 0.42
C LEU A 34 24.04 0.06 -0.30
N LEU A 35 23.36 0.65 -1.29
CA LEU A 35 23.82 1.86 -2.00
C LEU A 35 24.04 3.02 -1.02
N ALA A 36 23.12 3.23 -0.09
CA ALA A 36 23.23 4.24 0.96
C ALA A 36 24.41 4.02 1.92
N ARG A 37 24.90 2.78 2.06
CA ARG A 37 26.03 2.43 2.95
C ARG A 37 27.37 2.47 2.24
N ASN A 38 27.44 1.95 1.01
CA ASN A 38 28.70 1.69 0.32
C ASN A 38 29.14 2.86 -0.56
N GLY A 39 28.24 3.78 -0.91
CA GLY A 39 28.57 5.03 -1.60
C GLY A 39 29.19 4.89 -3.00
N TRP A 40 29.33 3.68 -3.53
CA TRP A 40 29.92 3.42 -4.85
C TRP A 40 29.18 2.30 -5.59
N GLU A 41 29.01 2.55 -6.89
CA GLU A 41 28.50 1.73 -8.00
C GLU A 41 27.05 2.05 -8.45
N ALA A 42 27.06 2.87 -9.52
CA ALA A 42 26.08 3.09 -10.57
C ALA A 42 24.78 3.79 -10.18
N ASP A 43 24.70 5.07 -10.56
CA ASP A 43 23.50 5.89 -10.68
C ASP A 43 22.28 5.12 -11.27
N THR A 44 22.51 4.24 -12.24
CA THR A 44 21.48 3.32 -12.79
C THR A 44 20.85 2.41 -11.74
N GLY A 45 21.59 2.03 -10.69
CA GLY A 45 21.12 1.21 -9.58
C GLY A 45 20.12 1.93 -8.68
N VAL A 46 20.26 3.24 -8.46
CA VAL A 46 19.31 4.04 -7.66
C VAL A 46 18.00 4.14 -8.43
N ARG A 47 18.04 4.58 -9.69
CA ARG A 47 16.85 4.78 -10.52
C ARG A 47 16.08 3.48 -10.73
N ALA A 48 16.77 2.38 -11.05
CA ALA A 48 16.13 1.08 -11.24
C ALA A 48 15.49 0.55 -9.96
N ALA A 49 16.18 0.69 -8.82
CA ALA A 49 15.65 0.18 -7.55
C ALA A 49 14.49 1.02 -7.01
N THR A 50 14.51 2.35 -7.13
CA THR A 50 13.37 3.19 -6.77
C THR A 50 12.18 2.92 -7.68
N ALA A 51 12.39 2.80 -9.00
CA ALA A 51 11.33 2.46 -9.95
C ALA A 51 10.66 1.11 -9.65
N GLN A 52 11.45 0.09 -9.30
CA GLN A 52 10.89 -1.20 -8.89
C GLN A 52 10.01 -1.10 -7.64
N VAL A 53 10.42 -0.31 -6.64
CA VAL A 53 9.61 -0.08 -5.43
C VAL A 53 8.30 0.63 -5.79
N MET A 54 8.35 1.66 -6.65
CA MET A 54 7.17 2.38 -7.10
C MET A 54 6.19 1.45 -7.84
N ALA A 55 6.70 0.62 -8.76
CA ALA A 55 5.86 -0.31 -9.52
C ALA A 55 5.11 -1.32 -8.62
N GLU A 56 5.77 -1.85 -7.59
CA GLU A 56 5.12 -2.77 -6.65
C GLU A 56 4.07 -2.05 -5.78
N LEU A 57 4.32 -0.79 -5.40
CA LEU A 57 3.36 0.03 -4.65
C LEU A 57 2.12 0.38 -5.48
N ASP A 58 2.30 0.72 -6.76
CA ASP A 58 1.21 1.01 -7.70
C ASP A 58 0.35 -0.23 -7.99
N ALA A 59 1.00 -1.40 -8.13
CA ALA A 59 0.30 -2.67 -8.27
C ALA A 59 -0.54 -2.99 -7.02
N ALA A 60 0.02 -2.78 -5.82
CA ALA A 60 -0.69 -2.95 -4.57
C ALA A 60 -1.85 -1.95 -4.41
N GLU A 61 -1.66 -0.69 -4.80
CA GLU A 61 -2.73 0.32 -4.85
C GLU A 61 -3.87 -0.08 -5.77
N SER A 62 -3.56 -0.53 -6.99
CA SER A 62 -4.57 -0.98 -7.96
C SER A 62 -5.42 -2.11 -7.39
N ILE A 63 -4.78 -3.10 -6.77
CA ILE A 63 -5.45 -4.22 -6.09
C ILE A 63 -6.38 -3.73 -4.96
N LEU A 64 -5.94 -2.73 -4.19
CA LEU A 64 -6.76 -2.13 -3.12
C LEU A 64 -7.98 -1.39 -3.68
N LEU A 65 -7.80 -0.59 -4.72
CA LEU A 65 -8.87 0.21 -5.31
C LEU A 65 -9.91 -0.66 -6.03
N ASP A 66 -9.47 -1.75 -6.65
CA ASP A 66 -10.35 -2.77 -7.23
C ASP A 66 -11.20 -3.46 -6.16
N ALA A 67 -10.60 -3.80 -5.02
CA ALA A 67 -11.33 -4.37 -3.89
C ALA A 67 -12.34 -3.40 -3.26
N LEU A 68 -12.13 -2.10 -3.42
CA LEU A 68 -13.05 -1.04 -2.99
C LEU A 68 -14.04 -0.63 -4.08
N SER A 69 -14.09 -1.33 -5.21
CA SER A 69 -15.02 -1.00 -6.29
C SER A 69 -16.48 -0.99 -5.79
N GLY A 70 -17.20 0.09 -6.09
CA GLY A 70 -18.56 0.32 -5.58
C GLY A 70 -18.66 0.86 -4.15
N SER A 71 -17.54 1.06 -3.45
CA SER A 71 -17.52 1.69 -2.12
C SER A 71 -17.41 3.20 -2.20
N VAL A 72 -18.20 3.92 -1.40
CA VAL A 72 -18.07 5.38 -1.18
C VAL A 72 -16.69 5.78 -0.64
N ARG A 73 -15.93 4.84 -0.04
CA ARG A 73 -14.59 5.10 0.48
C ARG A 73 -13.51 5.08 -0.61
N ARG A 74 -13.80 4.57 -1.81
CA ARG A 74 -12.82 4.38 -2.88
C ARG A 74 -12.10 5.68 -3.24
N GLU A 75 -12.83 6.76 -3.46
CA GLU A 75 -12.26 8.05 -3.88
C GLU A 75 -11.35 8.66 -2.81
N ALA A 76 -11.79 8.64 -1.55
CA ALA A 76 -11.00 9.15 -0.43
C ALA A 76 -9.70 8.34 -0.25
N VAL A 77 -9.77 7.02 -0.37
CA VAL A 77 -8.60 6.14 -0.30
C VAL A 77 -7.67 6.39 -1.50
N ALA A 78 -8.20 6.46 -2.72
CA ALA A 78 -7.41 6.75 -3.93
C ALA A 78 -6.67 8.08 -3.82
N HIS A 79 -7.37 9.15 -3.39
CA HIS A 79 -6.74 10.45 -3.19
C HIS A 79 -5.62 10.40 -2.15
N PHE A 80 -5.86 9.75 -1.01
CA PHE A 80 -4.87 9.62 0.05
C PHE A 80 -3.64 8.82 -0.39
N LEU A 81 -3.82 7.70 -1.12
CA LEU A 81 -2.72 6.89 -1.64
C LEU A 81 -1.94 7.67 -2.69
N SER A 82 -2.62 8.33 -3.63
CA SER A 82 -2.00 9.19 -4.65
C SER A 82 -1.10 10.27 -4.04
N CYS A 83 -1.55 10.97 -2.99
CA CYS A 83 -0.72 11.97 -2.30
C CYS A 83 0.57 11.36 -1.72
N ARG A 84 0.50 10.14 -1.19
CA ARG A 84 1.66 9.44 -0.61
C ARG A 84 2.61 8.93 -1.67
N VAL A 85 2.08 8.36 -2.76
CA VAL A 85 2.87 7.92 -3.92
C VAL A 85 3.58 9.11 -4.55
N ASN A 86 2.90 10.25 -4.73
CA ASN A 86 3.51 11.47 -5.25
C ASN A 86 4.69 11.95 -4.39
N ARG A 87 4.55 11.94 -3.06
CA ARG A 87 5.65 12.28 -2.16
C ARG A 87 6.82 11.31 -2.30
N LEU A 88 6.54 10.02 -2.51
CA LEU A 88 7.58 9.01 -2.71
C LEU A 88 8.30 9.19 -4.06
N ALA A 89 7.56 9.50 -5.12
CA ALA A 89 8.08 9.80 -6.45
C ALA A 89 9.04 11.00 -6.42
N ILE A 90 8.65 12.11 -5.76
CA ILE A 90 9.51 13.29 -5.61
C ILE A 90 10.85 12.93 -4.94
N VAL A 91 10.82 12.09 -3.89
CA VAL A 91 12.05 11.66 -3.23
C VAL A 91 12.88 10.73 -4.12
N ALA A 92 12.25 9.87 -4.91
CA ALA A 92 12.95 9.01 -5.87
C ALA A 92 13.66 9.80 -6.97
N GLU A 93 12.97 10.81 -7.55
CA GLU A 93 13.53 11.70 -8.56
C GLU A 93 14.69 12.51 -7.99
N HIS A 94 14.52 13.06 -6.79
CA HIS A 94 15.59 13.81 -6.13
C HIS A 94 16.79 12.91 -5.81
N ALA A 95 16.56 11.67 -5.36
CA ALA A 95 17.62 10.69 -5.14
C ALA A 95 18.37 10.37 -6.44
N ALA A 96 17.68 10.20 -7.56
CA ALA A 96 18.31 9.98 -8.86
C ALA A 96 19.17 11.19 -9.27
N ALA A 97 18.61 12.40 -9.24
CA ALA A 97 19.37 13.62 -9.57
C ALA A 97 20.58 13.85 -8.65
N THR A 98 20.48 13.45 -7.37
CA THR A 98 21.60 13.55 -6.42
C THR A 98 22.66 12.48 -6.68
N ALA A 99 22.26 11.28 -7.13
CA ALA A 99 23.17 10.24 -7.57
C ALA A 99 23.94 10.66 -8.83
N ASP A 100 23.25 11.28 -9.80
CA ASP A 100 23.84 11.90 -10.99
C ASP A 100 24.90 12.97 -10.62
N ALA A 101 24.62 13.77 -9.59
CA ALA A 101 25.52 14.82 -9.10
C ALA A 101 26.67 14.32 -8.21
N GLY A 102 26.66 13.05 -7.78
CA GLY A 102 27.68 12.47 -6.91
C GLY A 102 27.68 12.99 -5.46
N ASP A 103 26.61 13.65 -5.00
CA ASP A 103 26.50 14.14 -3.61
C ASP A 103 26.08 13.00 -2.67
N LEU A 104 27.07 12.21 -2.24
CA LEU A 104 26.86 11.01 -1.42
C LEU A 104 26.18 11.28 -0.07
N PRO A 105 26.53 12.33 0.71
CA PRO A 105 25.83 12.66 1.95
C PRO A 105 24.33 12.92 1.74
N VAL A 106 23.97 13.71 0.73
CA VAL A 106 22.58 14.02 0.43
C VAL A 106 21.85 12.78 -0.10
N LEU A 107 22.49 12.01 -0.99
CA LEU A 107 21.95 10.76 -1.54
C LEU A 107 21.60 9.79 -0.41
N ARG A 108 22.52 9.59 0.54
CA ARG A 108 22.30 8.70 1.68
C ARG A 108 21.08 9.10 2.50
N ARG A 109 20.89 10.39 2.76
CA ARG A 109 19.72 10.92 3.48
C ARG A 109 18.43 10.63 2.71
N LEU A 110 18.43 10.87 1.41
CA LEU A 110 17.27 10.64 0.55
C LEU A 110 16.90 9.17 0.46
N LEU A 111 17.88 8.28 0.37
CA LEU A 111 17.63 6.83 0.35
C LEU A 111 17.04 6.33 1.66
N TYR A 112 17.48 6.85 2.81
CA TYR A 112 16.83 6.54 4.09
C TYR A 112 15.40 7.09 4.16
N GLN A 113 15.18 8.31 3.68
CA GLN A 113 13.85 8.91 3.63
C GLN A 113 12.90 8.13 2.72
N PHE A 114 13.35 7.78 1.51
CA PHE A 114 12.60 6.96 0.55
C PHE A 114 12.22 5.63 1.18
N HIS A 115 13.18 4.97 1.80
CA HIS A 115 12.96 3.69 2.46
C HIS A 115 11.91 3.78 3.58
N ALA A 116 11.99 4.78 4.45
CA ALA A 116 11.02 4.99 5.52
C ALA A 116 9.60 5.28 4.98
N LEU A 117 9.50 6.07 3.91
CA LEU A 117 8.22 6.35 3.26
C LEU A 117 7.62 5.12 2.59
N ALA A 118 8.44 4.30 1.90
CA ALA A 118 7.99 3.05 1.29
C ALA A 118 7.47 2.06 2.35
N GLU A 119 8.20 1.86 3.47
CA GLU A 119 7.70 1.03 4.57
C GLU A 119 6.41 1.58 5.18
N ALA A 120 6.29 2.90 5.36
CA ALA A 120 5.08 3.52 5.87
C ALA A 120 3.89 3.31 4.92
N MET A 121 4.12 3.34 3.60
CA MET A 121 3.11 3.07 2.60
C MET A 121 2.62 1.62 2.66
N TRP A 122 3.53 0.65 2.78
CA TRP A 122 3.16 -0.76 2.96
C TRP A 122 2.32 -1.00 4.22
N ARG A 123 2.70 -0.38 5.35
CA ARG A 123 1.90 -0.47 6.59
C ARG A 123 0.49 0.11 6.42
N VAL A 124 0.34 1.20 5.68
CA VAL A 124 -0.97 1.77 5.33
C VAL A 124 -1.78 0.80 4.47
N GLN A 125 -1.20 0.29 3.39
CA GLN A 125 -1.88 -0.61 2.46
C GLN A 125 -2.37 -1.89 3.15
N LEU A 126 -1.55 -2.45 4.06
CA LEU A 126 -1.94 -3.60 4.89
C LEU A 126 -2.98 -3.22 5.96
N GLY A 127 -2.84 -2.06 6.60
CA GLY A 127 -3.76 -1.59 7.64
C GLY A 127 -5.16 -1.24 7.12
N LEU A 128 -5.29 -0.82 5.85
CA LEU A 128 -6.59 -0.54 5.23
C LEU A 128 -7.48 -1.78 5.13
N GLN A 129 -6.90 -2.99 5.09
CA GLN A 129 -7.66 -4.26 5.09
C GLN A 129 -8.35 -4.52 6.43
N THR A 130 -7.66 -4.24 7.54
CA THR A 130 -8.16 -4.54 8.89
C THR A 130 -9.37 -3.69 9.31
N ASN A 131 -9.65 -2.59 8.60
CA ASN A 131 -10.72 -1.64 8.93
C ASN A 131 -11.95 -1.74 8.02
N THR A 132 -12.18 -2.88 7.38
CA THR A 132 -13.43 -3.12 6.65
C THR A 132 -14.47 -3.66 7.64
N PRO A 133 -15.46 -2.84 8.07
CA PRO A 133 -16.52 -3.36 8.92
C PRO A 133 -17.28 -4.45 8.17
N PRO A 134 -17.67 -5.55 8.84
CA PRO A 134 -18.47 -6.59 8.21
C PRO A 134 -19.76 -5.99 7.64
N PRO A 135 -20.25 -6.49 6.50
CA PRO A 135 -21.52 -6.03 5.95
C PRO A 135 -22.58 -6.23 7.02
N LYS A 136 -23.25 -5.14 7.41
CA LYS A 136 -24.41 -5.20 8.31
C LYS A 136 -25.46 -6.06 7.61
N THR A 137 -25.55 -7.32 8.00
CA THR A 137 -26.70 -8.16 7.67
C THR A 137 -27.92 -7.45 8.23
N GLY A 138 -28.74 -6.91 7.33
CA GLY A 138 -30.05 -6.39 7.66
C GLY A 138 -30.82 -7.50 8.35
N THR A 139 -30.88 -7.43 9.69
CA THR A 139 -31.78 -8.27 10.46
C THR A 139 -33.15 -7.67 10.25
N GLY A 140 -33.84 -8.25 9.27
CA GLY A 140 -35.21 -7.95 8.92
C GLY A 140 -36.14 -8.02 10.12
N GLY A 141 -37.24 -7.29 9.99
CA GLY A 141 -38.16 -6.91 11.03
C GLY A 141 -38.58 -8.02 11.97
N ARG A 142 -38.63 -7.65 13.25
CA ARG A 142 -39.44 -8.34 14.24
C ARG A 142 -40.91 -8.00 13.93
N PRO A 143 -41.79 -8.98 13.62
CA PRO A 143 -43.21 -8.70 13.48
C PRO A 143 -43.77 -8.22 14.82
N GLN A 144 -44.45 -7.07 14.80
CA GLN A 144 -45.26 -6.61 15.93
C GLN A 144 -46.41 -7.60 16.11
N THR A 145 -46.39 -8.37 17.19
CA THR A 145 -47.57 -9.09 17.68
C THR A 145 -48.51 -8.08 18.33
N PRO A 146 -49.78 -7.97 17.90
CA PRO A 146 -50.78 -7.20 18.62
C PRO A 146 -51.09 -7.89 19.94
N ALA A 147 -50.96 -7.17 21.06
CA ALA A 147 -51.43 -7.61 22.35
C ALA A 147 -52.97 -7.51 22.37
N THR A 148 -53.64 -8.65 22.23
CA THR A 148 -55.00 -8.86 22.73
C THR A 148 -54.96 -9.29 24.19
N TRP A 149 -56.14 -9.36 24.82
CA TRP A 149 -56.47 -9.69 26.23
C TRP A 149 -56.44 -8.49 27.19
N ALA A 150 -57.43 -8.26 28.05
CA ALA A 150 -58.85 -8.65 28.16
C ALA A 150 -59.40 -7.75 29.27
#